data_AF-A0A644YJV3-F1
#
_entry.id   AF-A0A644YJV3-F1
#
_cell.length_a   1.000
_cell.length_b   1.000
_cell.length_c   1.000
_cell.angle_alpha   90.00
_cell.angle_beta   90.00
_cell.angle_gamma   90.00
#
_symmetry.space_group_name_H-M   'P 1'
#
loop_
_entity.id
_entity.type
_entity.pdbx_description
1 polymer ?
#
loop_
_entity_poly.entity_id
_entity_poly.type
_entity_poly.pdbx_seq_one_letter_code
_entity_poly.pdbx_strand_id
1 'polypeptide(L)' 'MSRRETTRAIDKQMYVLGYTNVALAERVGITPGHLVRIRNFEILPTASTTERLADALKMPVEDLRAMIFDAQKSA' A
#
# COMPACT_ATOMS: atom_id res chain seq x y z
N MET A 1 -7.41 12.37 -3.12
CA MET A 1 -6.62 11.85 -4.28
C MET A 1 -7.46 10.90 -5.10
N SER A 2 -7.27 10.84 -6.41
CA SER A 2 -7.83 9.78 -7.24
C SER A 2 -7.14 8.44 -6.93
N ARG A 3 -7.85 7.31 -7.08
CA ARG A 3 -7.27 5.95 -6.99
C ARG A 3 -5.95 5.82 -7.75
N ARG A 4 -5.89 6.39 -8.97
CA ARG A 4 -4.70 6.35 -9.82
C ARG A 4 -3.50 7.06 -9.20
N GLU A 5 -3.73 8.17 -8.49
CA GLU A 5 -2.66 8.92 -7.84
C GLU A 5 -2.10 8.14 -6.66
N THR A 6 -2.96 7.49 -5.85
CA THR A 6 -2.51 6.67 -4.73
C THR A 6 -1.73 5.45 -5.20
N THR A 7 -2.24 4.72 -6.21
CA THR A 7 -1.51 3.58 -6.79
C THR A 7 -0.14 4.01 -7.31
N ARG A 8 -0.08 5.14 -8.03
CA ARG A 8 1.18 5.69 -8.56
C ARG A 8 2.16 6.08 -7.46
N ALA A 9 1.70 6.62 -6.34
CA ALA A 9 2.56 6.95 -5.22
C ALA A 9 3.19 5.71 -4.58
N ILE A 10 2.39 4.65 -4.37
CA ILE A 10 2.88 3.36 -3.87
C ILE A 10 3.88 2.74 -4.87
N ASP A 11 3.54 2.73 -6.16
CA ASP A 11 4.42 2.19 -7.22
C ASP A 11 5.75 2.94 -7.29
N LYS A 12 5.72 4.27 -7.21
CA LYS A 12 6.93 5.09 -7.18
C LYS A 12 7.82 4.70 -6.00
N GLN A 13 7.23 4.51 -4.83
CA GLN A 13 7.98 4.16 -3.63
C GLN A 13 8.54 2.74 -3.69
N MET A 14 7.78 1.80 -4.24
CA MET A 14 8.27 0.44 -4.51
C MET A 14 9.45 0.46 -5.48
N TYR A 15 9.38 1.24 -6.56
CA TYR A 15 10.49 1.38 -7.51
C TYR A 15 11.74 1.95 -6.85
N VAL A 16 11.61 3.04 -6.08
CA VAL A 16 12.73 3.69 -5.38
C VAL A 16 13.40 2.76 -4.37
N LEU A 17 12.62 1.93 -3.67
CA LEU A 17 13.11 1.00 -2.66
C LEU A 17 13.50 -0.38 -3.22
N GLY A 18 13.31 -0.62 -4.52
CA GLY A 18 13.63 -1.90 -5.17
C GLY A 18 12.68 -3.05 -4.82
N TYR A 19 11.43 -2.75 -4.45
CA TYR A 19 10.43 -3.76 -4.12
C TYR A 19 9.67 -4.27 -5.34
N THR A 20 9.56 -5.58 -5.46
CA THR A 20 8.49 -6.24 -6.24
C THR A 20 7.26 -6.46 -5.36
N ASN A 21 6.11 -6.79 -5.95
CA ASN A 21 4.92 -7.19 -5.17
C ASN A 21 5.20 -8.37 -4.25
N VAL A 22 5.98 -9.35 -4.72
CA VAL A 22 6.34 -10.53 -3.92
C VAL A 22 7.23 -10.11 -2.75
N ALA A 23 8.30 -9.37 -3.02
CA ALA A 23 9.25 -8.94 -2.00
C ALA A 23 8.62 -8.03 -0.93
N LEU A 24 7.74 -7.12 -1.33
CA LEU A 24 7.02 -6.27 -0.36
C LEU A 24 6.04 -7.08 0.49
N ALA A 25 5.29 -8.01 -0.13
CA ALA A 25 4.35 -8.85 0.60
C ALA A 25 5.08 -9.73 1.64
N GLU A 26 6.20 -10.34 1.26
CA GLU A 26 7.07 -11.08 2.17
C GLU A 26 7.60 -10.21 3.31
N ARG A 27 8.11 -9.00 2.99
CA ARG A 27 8.60 -8.05 3.99
C ARG A 27 7.54 -7.65 5.01
N VAL A 28 6.30 -7.49 4.56
CA VAL A 28 5.16 -7.11 5.40
C VAL A 28 4.59 -8.32 6.14
N GLY A 29 4.87 -9.53 5.70
CA GLY A 29 4.30 -10.76 6.27
C GLY A 29 2.84 -10.99 5.85
N ILE A 30 2.53 -10.75 4.57
CA ILE A 30 1.24 -11.05 3.92
C ILE A 30 1.48 -11.80 2.60
N THR A 31 0.43 -12.33 1.99
CA THR A 31 0.56 -12.98 0.67
C THR A 31 0.63 -11.94 -0.45
N PRO A 32 1.30 -12.24 -1.59
CA PRO A 32 1.34 -11.33 -2.74
C PRO A 32 -0.05 -10.96 -3.27
N GLY A 33 -0.99 -11.93 -3.29
CA GLY A 33 -2.38 -11.67 -3.65
C GLY A 33 -3.07 -10.71 -2.68
N HIS A 34 -2.79 -10.82 -1.38
CA HIS A 34 -3.32 -9.90 -0.38
C HIS A 34 -2.81 -8.47 -0.61
N LEU A 35 -1.51 -8.30 -0.89
CA LEU A 35 -0.93 -6.99 -1.24
C LEU A 35 -1.57 -6.39 -2.49
N VAL A 36 -1.75 -7.17 -3.56
CA VAL A 36 -2.35 -6.69 -4.81
C VAL A 36 -3.77 -6.17 -4.56
N ARG A 37 -4.59 -6.88 -3.79
CA ARG A 37 -5.95 -6.44 -3.44
C ARG A 37 -5.97 -5.16 -2.63
N ILE A 38 -5.02 -4.97 -1.71
CA ILE A 38 -4.85 -3.70 -0.96
C ILE A 38 -4.48 -2.57 -1.93
N ARG A 39 -3.51 -2.80 -2.82
CA ARG A 39 -3.03 -1.80 -3.79
C ARG A 39 -4.06 -1.41 -4.84
N ASN A 40 -4.95 -2.35 -5.19
CA ASN A 40 -6.11 -2.11 -6.06
C ASN A 40 -7.29 -1.47 -5.31
N PHE A 41 -7.16 -1.25 -4.00
CA PHE A 41 -8.21 -0.73 -3.12
C PHE A 41 -9.48 -1.58 -3.10
N GLU A 42 -9.35 -2.89 -3.34
CA GLU A 42 -10.47 -3.85 -3.25
C GLU A 42 -10.81 -4.19 -1.79
N ILE A 43 -9.83 -4.07 -0.90
CA ILE A 43 -9.98 -4.34 0.53
C ILE A 43 -9.25 -3.27 1.35
N LEU A 44 -9.71 -3.08 2.59
CA LEU A 44 -9.00 -2.25 3.56
C LEU A 44 -8.03 -3.12 4.38
N PRO A 45 -6.73 -2.80 4.44
CA PRO A 45 -5.80 -3.48 5.34
C PRO A 45 -6.15 -3.21 6.81
N THR A 46 -5.79 -4.16 7.69
CA THR A 46 -5.84 -3.93 9.14
C THR A 46 -4.84 -2.85 9.55
N ALA A 47 -5.06 -2.21 10.71
CA ALA A 47 -4.14 -1.20 11.25
C ALA A 47 -2.68 -1.69 11.30
N SER A 48 -2.47 -2.92 11.78
CA SER A 48 -1.15 -3.57 11.85
C SER A 48 -0.52 -3.86 10.48
N THR A 49 -1.34 -4.13 9.46
CA THR A 49 -0.83 -4.33 8.09
C THR A 49 -0.44 -3.01 7.47
N THR A 50 -1.23 -1.95 7.71
CA THR A 50 -0.91 -0.60 7.25
C THR A 50 0.37 -0.06 7.89
N GLU A 51 0.58 -0.30 9.19
CA GLU A 51 1.82 0.06 9.89
C GLU A 51 3.05 -0.63 9.30
N ARG A 52 2.95 -1.94 9.05
CA ARG A 52 4.03 -2.71 8.41
C ARG A 52 4.29 -2.27 6.98
N LEU A 53 3.25 -1.95 6.21
CA LEU A 53 3.38 -1.39 4.86
C LEU A 53 4.04 -0.03 4.89
N ALA A 54 3.66 0.84 5.82
CA ALA A 54 4.23 2.17 5.98
C ALA A 54 5.72 2.09 6.33
N ASP A 55 6.13 1.22 7.27
CA ASP A 55 7.54 1.01 7.58
C ASP A 55 8.33 0.46 6.38
N ALA A 56 7.78 -0.54 5.69
CA ALA A 56 8.42 -1.13 4.52
C ALA A 56 8.59 -0.10 3.40
N LEU A 57 7.55 0.70 3.14
CA LEU A 57 7.56 1.76 2.12
C LEU A 57 8.24 3.04 2.59
N LYS A 58 8.72 3.13 3.84
CA LYS A 58 9.31 4.36 4.40
C LYS A 58 8.41 5.59 4.22
N MET A 59 7.12 5.39 4.47
CA MET A 59 6.10 6.43 4.42
C MET A 59 5.51 6.63 5.82
N PRO A 60 5.07 7.84 6.18
CA PRO A 60 4.29 8.04 7.40
C PRO A 60 3.00 7.18 7.34
N VAL A 61 2.70 6.50 8.44
CA VAL A 61 1.53 5.60 8.51
C VAL A 61 0.21 6.35 8.31
N GLU A 62 0.14 7.59 8.81
CA GLU A 62 -1.05 8.44 8.67
C GLU A 62 -1.28 8.84 7.21
N ASP A 63 -0.20 9.16 6.47
CA ASP A 63 -0.29 9.45 5.04
C ASP A 63 -0.78 8.22 4.27
N LEU A 64 -0.20 7.04 4.53
CA LEU A 64 -0.61 5.82 3.87
C LEU A 64 -2.08 5.45 4.18
N ARG A 65 -2.51 5.63 5.44
CA ARG A 65 -3.91 5.43 5.85
C ARG A 65 -4.86 6.37 5.11
N ALA A 66 -4.55 7.66 5.09
CA ALA A 66 -5.36 8.68 4.40
C ALA A 66 -5.46 8.37 2.90
N MET A 67 -4.33 8.05 2.27
CA MET A 67 -4.28 7.72 0.84
C MET A 67 -5.12 6.49 0.47
N ILE A 68 -5.08 5.43 1.27
CA ILE A 68 -5.89 4.21 1.04
C ILE A 68 -7.38 4.50 1.25
N PHE A 69 -7.72 5.26 2.28
CA PHE A 69 -9.11 5.64 2.59
C PHE A 69 -9.73 6.51 1.49
N ASP A 70 -9.01 7.55 1.05
CA ASP A 70 -9.43 8.44 -0.02
C ASP A 70 -9.65 7.69 -1.34
N ALA A 71 -8.73 6.78 -1.67
CA ALA A 71 -8.81 5.96 -2.87
C ALA A 71 -10.02 5.01 -2.84
N GLN A 72 -10.43 4.50 -1.68
CA GLN A 72 -11.65 3.70 -1.56
C GLN A 72 -12.94 4.53 -1.67
N LYS A 73 -12.97 5.75 -1.13
CA LYS A 73 -14.14 6.64 -1.21
C LYS A 73 -14.40 7.19 -2.61
N SER A 74 -13.36 7.25 -3.43
CA SER A 74 -13.43 7.75 -4.82
C SER A 74 -13.94 6.69 -5.82
N ALA A 75 -14.65 5.66 -5.33
CA ALA A 75 -15.17 4.52 -6.09
C ALA A 75 -16.55 4.78 -6.70
#